data_AF-A0A2P4Q759-F1
#
_entry.id   AF-A0A2P4Q759-F1
#
_cell.length_a   1.000
_cell.length_b   1.000
_cell.length_c   1.000
_cell.angle_alpha   90.00
_cell.angle_beta   90.00
_cell.angle_gamma   90.00
#
_symmetry.space_group_name_H-M   'P 1'
#
loop_
_entity.id
_entity.type
_entity.pdbx_description
1 polymer ?
#
loop_
_entity_poly.entity_id
_entity_poly.type
_entity_poly.pdbx_seq_one_letter_code
_entity_poly.pdbx_strand_id
1 'polypeptide(L)'
;MRWKCTSCENYDLCQNCKAKSHIHNHPDDHMFELVPHSKSSKRAPQFALHFGVVCDFCKSKVRGMRWKCAFCYNYDLCKDCKLKSQNIHDHPNNHAFKPIAYPTGMLLSNILNCSIKLYKL
;
A
#
# COMPACT_ATOMS: atom_id res chain seq x y z
N MET A 1 3.64 -4.25 -0.57
CA MET A 1 4.09 -5.13 0.53
C MET A 1 4.09 -6.52 -0.06
N ARG A 2 5.10 -7.32 0.23
CA ARG A 2 5.24 -8.70 -0.26
C ARG A 2 4.91 -9.62 0.90
N TRP A 3 4.12 -10.65 0.67
CA TRP A 3 3.77 -11.65 1.66
C TRP A 3 4.49 -12.94 1.28
N LYS A 4 5.51 -13.33 2.03
CA LYS A 4 6.27 -14.54 1.76
C LYS A 4 5.63 -15.72 2.49
N CYS A 5 5.41 -16.83 1.79
CA CYS A 5 5.05 -18.09 2.43
C CYS A 5 6.22 -18.57 3.29
N THR A 6 5.96 -18.91 4.55
CA THR A 6 6.99 -19.41 5.47
C THR A 6 7.32 -20.88 5.23
N SER A 7 6.42 -21.61 4.58
CA SER A 7 6.53 -23.04 4.31
C SER A 7 7.06 -23.36 2.91
N CYS A 8 7.13 -22.37 2.01
CA CYS A 8 7.60 -22.54 0.63
C CYS A 8 8.80 -21.64 0.33
N GLU A 9 9.74 -22.16 -0.45
CA GLU A 9 10.96 -21.45 -0.80
C GLU A 9 10.70 -20.21 -1.69
N ASN A 10 9.81 -20.36 -2.66
CA ASN A 10 9.59 -19.37 -3.74
C ASN A 10 8.10 -19.07 -4.00
N TYR A 11 7.32 -18.90 -2.93
CA TYR A 11 5.91 -18.52 -3.05
C TYR A 11 5.62 -17.23 -2.29
N ASP A 12 5.19 -16.20 -3.01
CA ASP A 12 4.78 -14.94 -2.42
C ASP A 12 3.46 -14.44 -2.98
N LEU A 13 2.73 -13.68 -2.16
CA LEU A 13 1.56 -12.94 -2.57
C LEU A 13 1.84 -11.43 -2.49
N CYS A 14 1.27 -10.67 -3.41
CA CYS A 14 1.21 -9.23 -3.25
C CYS A 14 0.15 -8.86 -2.20
N GLN A 15 0.14 -7.59 -1.76
CA GLN A 15 -0.84 -7.10 -0.79
C GLN A 15 -2.31 -7.37 -1.20
N ASN A 16 -2.63 -7.23 -2.50
CA ASN A 16 -3.99 -7.45 -3.00
C ASN A 16 -4.36 -8.94 -3.02
N CYS A 17 -3.39 -9.79 -3.38
CA CYS A 17 -3.59 -11.24 -3.45
C CYS A 17 -3.64 -11.89 -2.06
N LYS A 18 -3.01 -11.30 -1.04
CA LYS A 18 -3.03 -11.88 0.32
C LYS A 18 -4.45 -12.02 0.88
N ALA A 19 -5.32 -11.04 0.65
CA ALA A 19 -6.73 -11.09 1.06
C ALA A 19 -7.55 -12.10 0.26
N LYS A 20 -7.03 -12.56 -0.89
CA LYS A 20 -7.64 -13.51 -1.80
C LYS A 20 -6.75 -14.76 -1.94
N SER A 21 -6.06 -15.19 -0.87
CA SER A 21 -5.14 -16.34 -0.99
C SER A 21 -5.84 -17.62 -1.43
N HIS A 22 -7.11 -17.80 -1.02
CA HIS A 22 -7.94 -18.96 -1.35
C HIS A 22 -8.18 -19.16 -2.86
N ILE A 23 -8.08 -18.12 -3.71
CA ILE A 23 -8.24 -18.28 -5.17
C ILE A 23 -6.94 -18.68 -5.88
N HIS A 24 -5.81 -18.74 -5.16
CA HIS A 24 -4.50 -19.04 -5.73
C HIS A 24 -4.08 -20.51 -5.62
N ASN A 25 -4.99 -21.41 -5.24
CA ASN A 25 -4.76 -22.86 -5.12
C ASN A 25 -3.46 -23.20 -4.37
N HIS A 26 -3.25 -22.54 -3.23
CA HIS A 26 -2.13 -22.76 -2.32
C HIS A 26 -2.67 -23.34 -1.01
N PRO A 27 -1.95 -24.27 -0.35
CA PRO A 27 -2.40 -24.82 0.92
C PRO A 27 -2.73 -23.72 1.95
N ASP A 28 -3.90 -23.81 2.57
CA ASP A 28 -4.39 -22.81 3.53
C ASP A 28 -3.68 -22.90 4.89
N ASP A 29 -3.01 -24.00 5.18
CA ASP A 29 -2.19 -24.23 6.39
C ASP A 29 -0.81 -23.56 6.32
N HIS A 30 -0.41 -23.08 5.13
CA HIS A 30 0.82 -22.33 4.95
C HIS A 30 0.68 -20.88 5.43
N MET A 31 1.51 -20.54 6.41
CA MET A 31 1.54 -19.19 6.97
C MET A 31 2.27 -18.22 6.04
N PHE A 32 1.80 -16.97 6.04
CA PHE A 32 2.43 -15.89 5.28
C PHE A 32 2.99 -14.83 6.22
N GLU A 33 4.25 -14.48 6.01
CA GLU A 33 4.91 -13.38 6.70
C GLU A 33 4.92 -12.13 5.83
N LEU A 34 4.65 -10.98 6.44
CA LEU A 34 4.78 -9.69 5.78
C LEU A 34 6.26 -9.35 5.62
N VAL A 35 6.74 -9.33 4.39
CA VAL A 35 8.05 -8.80 4.03
C VAL A 35 7.91 -7.30 3.70
N PRO A 36 8.43 -6.40 4.55
CA PRO A 36 8.44 -4.99 4.26
C PRO A 36 9.27 -4.74 2.99
N HIS A 37 8.95 -3.69 2.24
CA HIS A 37 9.84 -3.28 1.16
C HIS A 37 11.21 -2.93 1.74
N SER A 38 12.27 -3.24 1.00
CA SER A 38 13.63 -2.85 1.38
C SER A 38 13.67 -1.37 1.74
N LYS A 39 14.19 -1.07 2.94
CA LYS A 39 14.38 0.31 3.42
C LYS A 39 15.36 1.10 2.54
N SER A 40 16.26 0.42 1.82
CA SER A 40 17.28 1.01 0.97
C SER A 40 16.88 1.12 -0.51
N SER A 41 15.78 0.49 -0.93
CA SER A 41 15.35 0.58 -2.33
C SER A 41 14.75 1.95 -2.63
N LYS A 42 15.30 2.64 -3.63
CA LYS A 42 14.73 3.90 -4.15
C LYS A 42 13.29 3.76 -4.69
N ARG A 43 12.87 2.53 -5.00
CA ARG A 43 11.51 2.19 -5.47
C ARG A 43 10.55 1.86 -4.33
N ALA A 44 11.03 1.89 -3.09
CA ALA A 44 10.20 1.56 -1.94
C ALA A 44 9.17 2.67 -1.69
N PRO A 45 7.93 2.32 -1.28
CA PRO A 45 6.83 3.27 -1.22
C PRO A 45 7.06 4.40 -0.21
N GLN A 46 7.92 4.24 0.80
CA GLN A 46 8.28 5.34 1.72
C GLN A 46 8.98 6.52 1.02
N PHE A 47 9.57 6.29 -0.15
CA PHE A 47 10.19 7.33 -0.98
C PHE A 47 9.32 7.77 -2.15
N ALA A 48 8.13 7.18 -2.31
CA ALA A 48 7.25 7.50 -3.42
C ALA A 48 6.74 8.94 -3.31
N LEU A 49 6.91 9.71 -4.37
CA LEU A 49 6.42 11.08 -4.46
C LEU A 49 5.14 11.11 -5.31
N HIS A 50 4.04 11.54 -4.73
CA HIS A 50 2.77 11.71 -5.44
C HIS A 50 2.76 13.07 -6.15
N PHE A 51 3.22 13.10 -7.40
CA PHE A 51 3.20 14.31 -8.22
C PHE A 51 1.79 14.87 -8.38
N GLY A 52 1.67 16.20 -8.29
CA GLY A 52 0.37 16.89 -8.37
C GLY A 52 -0.51 16.73 -7.13
N VAL A 53 -0.05 16.04 -6.08
CA VAL A 53 -0.81 15.85 -4.84
C VAL A 53 -0.13 16.57 -3.67
N VAL A 54 -0.88 17.42 -3.00
CA VAL A 54 -0.47 18.13 -1.80
C VAL A 54 -1.32 17.67 -0.62
N CYS A 55 -0.74 17.69 0.57
CA CYS A 55 -1.48 17.43 1.81
C CYS A 55 -2.40 18.63 2.09
N ASP A 56 -3.69 18.39 2.26
CA ASP A 56 -4.67 19.44 2.53
C ASP A 56 -4.49 20.09 3.90
N PHE A 57 -3.83 19.43 4.83
CA PHE A 57 -3.51 20.00 6.14
C PHE A 57 -2.22 20.83 6.13
N CYS A 58 -1.06 20.19 5.90
CA CYS A 58 0.24 20.87 5.99
C CYS A 58 0.72 21.53 4.67
N LYS A 59 -0.09 21.47 3.61
CA LYS A 59 0.18 22.04 2.27
C LYS A 59 1.47 21.58 1.59
N SER A 60 2.13 20.57 2.15
CA SER A 60 3.38 20.00 1.61
C SER A 60 3.09 18.90 0.59
N LYS A 61 4.03 18.67 -0.33
CA LYS A 61 3.98 17.54 -1.27
C LYS A 61 3.89 16.21 -0.52
N VAL A 62 3.02 15.31 -0.97
CA VAL A 62 2.85 14.01 -0.33
C VAL A 62 3.98 13.06 -0.75
N ARG A 63 4.82 12.71 0.23
CA ARG A 63 5.85 11.67 0.13
C ARG A 63 5.45 10.47 0.98
N GLY A 64 5.81 9.28 0.53
CA GLY A 64 5.44 8.07 1.23
C GLY A 64 3.98 7.70 1.00
N MET A 65 3.33 7.22 2.06
CA MET A 65 1.91 6.85 2.01
C MET A 65 1.01 8.09 1.94
N ARG A 66 0.23 8.19 0.87
CA ARG A 66 -0.88 9.14 0.73
C ARG A 66 -2.14 8.56 1.38
N TRP A 67 -2.92 9.40 2.04
CA TRP A 67 -4.20 9.03 2.64
C TRP A 67 -5.32 9.86 2.02
N LYS A 68 -6.14 9.22 1.18
CA LYS A 68 -7.27 9.87 0.52
C LYS A 68 -8.54 9.66 1.35
N CYS A 69 -9.26 10.72 1.66
CA CYS A 69 -10.59 10.62 2.25
C CYS A 69 -11.53 9.86 1.31
N ALA A 70 -12.28 8.89 1.84
CA ALA A 70 -13.23 8.10 1.07
C ALA A 70 -14.53 8.86 0.73
N PHE A 71 -14.82 9.94 1.45
CA PHE A 71 -16.06 10.70 1.38
C PHE A 71 -15.89 12.05 0.67
N CYS A 72 -14.68 12.60 0.65
CA CYS A 72 -14.41 13.89 0.01
C CYS A 72 -13.73 13.72 -1.35
N TYR A 73 -14.16 14.56 -2.30
CA TYR A 73 -13.66 14.52 -3.68
C TYR A 73 -12.14 14.75 -3.75
N ASN A 74 -11.64 15.80 -3.11
CA ASN A 74 -10.23 16.20 -3.11
C ASN A 74 -9.77 16.51 -1.68
N TYR A 75 -9.65 15.47 -0.84
CA TYR A 75 -9.05 15.61 0.47
C TYR A 75 -8.02 14.52 0.71
N ASP A 76 -6.77 14.92 0.82
CA ASP A 76 -5.57 14.08 0.87
C ASP A 76 -4.66 14.50 2.01
N LEU A 77 -4.21 13.53 2.79
CA LEU A 77 -3.25 13.76 3.88
C LEU A 77 -1.96 13.00 3.60
N CYS A 78 -0.83 13.59 4.02
CA CYS A 78 0.41 12.84 4.15
C CYS A 78 0.36 11.93 5.38
N LYS A 79 1.30 10.98 5.48
CA LYS A 79 1.40 10.03 6.61
C LYS A 79 1.38 10.75 7.98
N ASP A 80 2.16 11.80 8.15
CA ASP A 80 2.30 12.48 9.44
C ASP A 80 1.03 13.23 9.84
N CYS A 81 0.36 13.86 8.87
CA CYS A 81 -0.93 14.51 9.10
C CYS A 81 -2.03 13.49 9.36
N LYS A 82 -2.01 12.32 8.72
CA LYS A 82 -2.97 11.26 9.00
C LYS A 82 -2.83 10.71 10.42
N LEU A 83 -1.60 10.56 10.93
CA LEU A 83 -1.35 10.12 12.30
C LEU A 83 -1.89 11.12 13.33
N LYS A 84 -1.87 12.40 12.99
CA LYS A 84 -2.44 13.49 13.81
C LYS A 84 -3.94 13.70 13.58
N SER A 85 -4.54 13.09 12.55
CA SER A 85 -5.90 13.41 12.11
C SER A 85 -6.99 13.05 13.11
N GLN A 86 -6.71 12.19 14.09
CA GLN A 86 -7.64 11.94 15.20
C GLN A 86 -7.80 13.17 16.11
N ASN A 87 -6.84 14.11 16.05
CA ASN A 87 -6.77 15.32 16.87
C ASN A 87 -6.82 16.62 16.03
N ILE A 88 -7.11 16.54 14.72
CA ILE A 88 -7.16 17.70 13.83
C ILE A 88 -8.62 17.99 13.50
N HIS A 89 -9.14 19.10 14.01
CA HIS A 89 -10.56 19.46 14.04
C HIS A 89 -11.16 19.98 12.71
N ASP A 90 -10.40 20.03 11.62
CA ASP A 90 -10.82 20.68 10.37
C ASP A 90 -11.41 19.73 9.31
N HIS A 91 -11.67 18.47 9.66
CA HIS A 91 -12.33 17.49 8.79
C HIS A 91 -13.26 16.60 9.62
N PRO A 92 -14.44 16.20 9.10
CA PRO A 92 -15.34 15.33 9.86
C PRO A 92 -14.61 14.06 10.36
N ASN A 93 -14.56 13.89 11.67
CA ASN A 93 -13.79 12.82 12.33
C ASN A 93 -14.32 11.41 11.99
N ASN A 94 -15.53 11.30 11.43
CA ASN A 94 -16.15 10.06 10.99
C ASN A 94 -15.76 9.65 9.56
N HIS A 95 -15.00 10.47 8.82
CA HIS A 95 -14.58 10.12 7.47
C HIS A 95 -13.42 9.12 7.48
N ALA A 96 -13.65 7.96 6.86
CA ALA A 96 -12.62 6.96 6.62
C ALA A 96 -11.60 7.42 5.55
N PHE A 97 -10.34 7.02 5.75
CA PHE A 97 -9.25 7.28 4.81
C PHE A 97 -8.75 5.98 4.18
N LYS A 98 -8.47 6.01 2.88
CA LYS A 98 -7.88 4.92 2.12
C LYS A 98 -6.39 5.18 1.89
N PRO A 99 -5.49 4.21 2.19
CA PRO A 99 -4.08 4.36 1.92
C PRO A 99 -3.79 4.16 0.42
N ILE A 100 -2.95 5.02 -0.13
CA ILE A 100 -2.44 4.95 -1.50
C ILE A 100 -0.90 4.98 -1.39
N ALA A 101 -0.27 3.82 -1.58
CA ALA A 101 1.16 3.65 -1.37
C ALA A 101 2.03 4.09 -2.56
N TYR A 102 1.43 4.17 -3.76
CA TYR A 102 2.16 4.48 -5.00
C TYR A 102 1.40 5.53 -5.84
N PRO A 103 2.11 6.43 -6.52
CA PRO A 103 1.54 7.37 -7.47
C PRO A 103 0.83 6.66 -8.61
N THR A 104 -0.25 7.27 -9.10
CA THR A 104 -0.95 6.84 -10.32
C THR A 104 0.06 6.81 -11.46
N GLY A 105 0.32 5.63 -12.03
CA GLY A 105 1.36 5.40 -13.06
C GLY A 105 2.53 4.51 -12.62
N MET A 106 2.91 4.49 -11.34
CA MET A 106 3.91 3.53 -10.82
C MET A 106 3.35 2.10 -10.71
N LEU A 107 2.03 1.96 -10.74
CA LEU A 107 1.35 0.66 -10.73
C LEU A 107 1.58 -0.15 -12.02
N LEU A 108 1.89 0.51 -13.13
CA LEU A 108 2.02 -0.13 -14.44
C LEU A 108 3.32 -0.94 -14.65
N SER A 109 4.40 -0.64 -13.91
CA SER A 109 5.69 -1.30 -14.20
C SER A 109 6.11 -2.40 -13.24
N ASN A 110 5.59 -2.48 -12.01
CA ASN A 110 6.11 -3.45 -11.02
C ASN A 110 5.11 -3.99 -9.97
N ILE A 111 3.81 -3.65 -10.05
CA ILE A 111 2.81 -4.17 -9.08
C ILE A 111 1.65 -4.88 -9.77
N LEU A 112 1.43 -4.61 -11.06
CA LEU A 112 0.50 -5.36 -11.91
C LEU A 112 1.05 -6.69 -12.43
N ASN A 113 2.36 -6.94 -12.32
CA ASN A 113 2.89 -8.27 -12.52
C ASN A 113 2.59 -9.10 -11.27
N CYS A 114 1.40 -9.69 -11.28
CA CYS A 114 1.09 -10.93 -10.61
C CYS A 114 2.10 -11.99 -11.11
N SER A 115 3.36 -11.91 -10.68
CA SER A 115 4.33 -12.96 -10.89
C SER A 115 3.99 -14.09 -9.94
N ILE A 116 2.79 -14.67 -10.08
CA ILE A 116 2.58 -16.05 -9.65
C ILE A 116 3.54 -16.82 -10.54
N LYS A 117 4.74 -17.11 -10.03
CA LYS A 117 5.48 -18.24 -10.56
C LYS A 117 4.62 -19.45 -10.18
N LEU A 118 3.68 -19.78 -11.07
CA LEU A 118 2.99 -21.06 -11.11
C LEU A 118 4.09 -22.08 -11.40
N TYR A 119 4.89 -22.42 -10.39
CA TYR A 119 5.58 -23.68 -10.40
C TYR A 119 4.52 -24.72 -10.07
N LYS A 120 3.76 -25.09 -11.11
CA LYS A 120 3.33 -26.47 -11.24
C LYS A 120 4.61 -27.30 -11.18
N LEU A 121 4.75 -28.12 -10.15
CA LEU A 121 5.20 -29.51 -10.20
C LEU A 121 4.79 -30.14 -8.87
#